data_AF-A0A521SCL3-F1
#
_entry.id   AF-A0A521SCL3-F1
#
_cell.length_a   1.000
_cell.length_b   1.000
_cell.length_c   1.000
_cell.angle_alpha   90.00
_cell.angle_beta   90.00
_cell.angle_gamma   90.00
#
_symmetry.space_group_name_H-M   'P 1'
#
loop_
_entity.id
_entity.type
_entity.pdbx_description
1 polymer ?
#
loop_
_entity_poly.entity_id
_entity_poly.type
_entity_poly.pdbx_seq_one_letter_code
_entity_poly.pdbx_strand_id
1 'polypeptide(L)'
;MISFKRDVVGLLIAGFVLAIVVLGFQSRGEGALTPIASLIPCRTGLRGVCADGAYDGSGRCVPNSSPSAELCDGLDNDCDGVADEVVCVCMPLSNRSCMTGLPGVCALGTQDCSARGDAWSVCERTTDGSPEICDGLDNDCDGIADEGLENCVCGGSIGHGCFIQRADVVQPGMRTCGADGLSEVCEPDCGQREICGNHIDDDCDGSSDEADCRTWEWMLTPDCTPGTNCEICTTDLPGVCHIGRRSSGGACVMWTFPDADHCDGVDNDCDGDVDEYCGS
;
A
#
# COMPACT_ATOMS: atom_id res chain seq x y z
N MET A 1 44.67 27.18 4.91
CA MET A 1 45.34 27.32 3.60
C MET A 1 45.37 25.95 2.95
N ILE A 2 44.48 25.73 1.99
CA ILE A 2 44.30 24.44 1.34
C ILE A 2 45.04 24.49 0.00
N SER A 3 45.90 23.50 -0.24
CA SER A 3 46.54 23.28 -1.54
C SER A 3 45.92 22.03 -2.16
N PHE A 4 45.09 22.22 -3.20
CA PHE A 4 44.52 21.14 -4.00
C PHE A 4 45.37 20.93 -5.26
N LYS A 5 45.94 19.74 -5.43
CA LYS A 5 46.55 19.30 -6.69
C LYS A 5 45.48 18.55 -7.49
N ARG A 6 45.20 19.01 -8.72
CA ARG A 6 44.25 18.40 -9.67
C ARG A 6 45.05 17.60 -10.69
N ASP A 7 44.92 16.28 -10.68
CA ASP A 7 45.43 15.43 -11.75
C ASP A 7 44.33 15.22 -12.80
N VAL A 8 44.57 15.72 -14.01
CA VAL A 8 43.66 15.62 -15.17
C VAL A 8 44.21 14.53 -16.09
N VAL A 9 43.48 13.42 -16.25
CA VAL A 9 43.80 12.42 -17.28
C VAL A 9 42.89 12.68 -18.49
N GLY A 10 43.47 13.23 -19.56
CA GLY A 10 42.77 13.55 -20.79
C GLY A 10 42.85 12.41 -21.82
N LEU A 11 41.69 11.95 -22.31
CA LEU A 11 41.58 11.07 -23.48
C LEU A 11 41.29 11.95 -24.71
N LEU A 12 42.24 12.00 -25.66
CA LEU A 12 42.16 12.80 -26.88
C LEU A 12 41.31 12.09 -27.93
N ILE A 13 40.10 12.62 -28.21
CA ILE A 13 39.38 12.38 -29.46
C ILE A 13 38.99 13.74 -30.04
N ALA A 14 39.18 13.86 -31.35
CA ALA A 14 39.25 15.12 -32.10
C ALA A 14 38.11 16.13 -31.82
N GLY A 15 38.51 17.35 -31.44
CA GLY A 15 37.85 18.57 -31.93
C GLY A 15 36.81 19.26 -31.05
N PHE A 16 36.30 18.67 -29.97
CA PHE A 16 35.36 19.34 -29.07
C PHE A 16 35.58 18.94 -27.61
N VAL A 17 36.00 19.88 -26.77
CA VAL A 17 36.13 19.69 -25.32
C VAL A 17 34.72 19.73 -24.72
N LEU A 18 34.04 18.59 -24.67
CA LEU A 18 32.86 18.43 -23.82
C LEU A 18 33.36 18.08 -22.41
N ALA A 19 33.36 19.07 -21.52
CA ALA A 19 33.70 18.88 -20.11
C ALA A 19 32.60 18.05 -19.43
N ILE A 20 32.72 16.73 -19.42
CA ILE A 20 31.92 15.87 -18.56
C ILE A 20 32.48 16.01 -17.14
N VAL A 21 31.83 16.85 -16.34
CA VAL A 21 32.03 16.88 -14.88
C VAL A 21 31.42 15.61 -14.33
N VAL A 22 32.22 14.55 -14.17
CA VAL A 22 31.83 13.40 -13.35
C VAL A 22 31.88 13.88 -11.90
N LEU A 23 30.73 14.26 -11.35
CA LEU A 23 30.56 14.46 -9.92
C LEU A 23 30.72 13.10 -9.23
N GLY A 24 31.95 12.76 -8.86
CA GLY A 24 32.22 11.66 -7.95
C GLY A 24 31.70 12.02 -6.56
N PHE A 25 30.55 11.46 -6.17
CA PHE A 25 30.10 11.43 -4.78
C PHE A 25 31.05 10.53 -3.99
N GLN A 26 32.01 11.13 -3.28
CA GLN A 26 32.67 10.46 -2.15
C GLN A 26 31.94 10.87 -0.88
N SER A 27 31.03 10.02 -0.40
CA SER A 27 30.49 10.13 0.94
C SER A 27 31.58 9.74 1.94
N ARG A 28 32.07 10.73 2.69
CA ARG A 28 32.70 10.49 3.99
C ARG A 28 31.59 10.56 5.03
N GLY A 29 31.18 9.39 5.50
CA GLY A 29 30.29 9.25 6.65
C GLY A 29 30.51 7.88 7.24
N GLU A 30 31.13 7.84 8.41
CA GLU A 30 31.17 6.65 9.26
C GLU A 30 29.76 6.44 9.84
N GLY A 31 28.88 5.91 8.99
CA GLY A 31 27.66 5.24 9.38
C GLY A 31 27.79 3.83 8.84
N ALA A 32 27.57 2.83 9.70
CA ALA A 32 27.52 1.45 9.29
C ALA A 32 26.55 1.32 8.10
N LEU A 33 27.11 1.21 6.90
CA LEU A 33 26.37 0.74 5.74
C LEU A 33 26.06 -0.71 6.07
N THR A 34 24.89 -0.94 6.66
CA THR A 34 24.23 -2.21 6.45
C THR A 34 24.25 -2.41 4.94
N PRO A 35 24.80 -3.52 4.42
CA PRO A 35 24.71 -3.76 3.01
C PRO A 35 23.21 -3.84 2.71
N ILE A 36 22.70 -2.83 2.01
CA ILE A 36 21.55 -3.03 1.15
C ILE A 36 22.03 -4.10 0.17
N ALA A 37 21.82 -5.36 0.55
CA ALA A 37 21.81 -6.47 -0.38
C ALA A 37 20.84 -6.02 -1.45
N SER A 38 21.39 -5.51 -2.54
CA SER A 38 20.62 -5.20 -3.72
C SER A 38 20.07 -6.56 -4.11
N LEU A 39 18.79 -6.78 -3.79
CA LEU A 39 18.01 -7.88 -4.32
C LEU A 39 17.85 -7.59 -5.81
N ILE A 40 18.94 -7.73 -6.56
CA ILE A 40 18.94 -7.61 -8.01
C ILE A 40 18.14 -8.83 -8.46
N PRO A 41 16.92 -8.63 -9.00
CA PRO A 41 16.06 -9.74 -9.37
C PRO A 41 16.71 -10.52 -10.51
N CYS A 42 16.55 -11.83 -10.47
CA CYS A 42 17.09 -12.74 -11.47
C CYS A 42 16.14 -13.91 -11.67
N ARG A 43 16.26 -14.58 -12.83
CA ARG A 43 15.58 -15.85 -13.10
C ARG A 43 16.52 -16.99 -12.77
N THR A 44 16.08 -17.89 -11.89
CA THR A 44 16.89 -19.05 -11.45
C THR A 44 16.96 -20.16 -12.51
N GLY A 45 16.00 -20.16 -13.44
CA GLY A 45 15.81 -21.23 -14.43
C GLY A 45 14.99 -22.42 -13.90
N LEU A 46 14.55 -22.36 -12.64
CA LEU A 46 13.61 -23.30 -12.04
C LEU A 46 12.16 -22.94 -12.40
N ARG A 47 11.20 -23.80 -12.03
CA ARG A 47 9.76 -23.62 -12.31
C ARG A 47 9.02 -23.19 -11.04
N GLY A 48 7.72 -22.93 -11.13
CA GLY A 48 6.90 -22.62 -9.95
C GLY A 48 7.38 -21.40 -9.15
N VAL A 49 7.26 -21.49 -7.82
CA VAL A 49 7.55 -20.38 -6.89
C VAL A 49 9.04 -20.07 -6.76
N CYS A 50 9.92 -20.91 -7.33
CA CYS A 50 11.37 -20.71 -7.32
C CYS A 50 11.94 -20.16 -8.62
N ALA A 51 11.10 -19.85 -9.61
CA ALA A 51 11.52 -19.25 -10.87
C ALA A 51 12.17 -17.87 -10.69
N ASP A 52 11.67 -17.10 -9.71
CA ASP A 52 12.17 -15.79 -9.36
C ASP A 52 13.13 -15.84 -8.17
N GLY A 53 14.23 -15.12 -8.32
CA GLY A 53 15.32 -15.10 -7.35
C GLY A 53 15.99 -13.75 -7.25
N ALA A 54 17.01 -13.68 -6.39
CA ALA A 54 17.89 -12.54 -6.25
C ALA A 54 19.35 -13.00 -6.27
N TYR A 55 20.24 -12.13 -6.76
CA TYR A 55 21.67 -12.41 -6.68
C TYR A 55 22.16 -12.34 -5.22
N ASP A 56 22.83 -13.41 -4.77
CA ASP A 56 23.54 -13.41 -3.49
C ASP A 56 24.83 -12.57 -3.58
N GLY A 57 25.49 -12.36 -2.43
CA GLY A 57 26.77 -11.63 -2.35
C GLY A 57 27.94 -12.27 -3.11
N SER A 58 27.74 -13.45 -3.71
CA SER A 58 28.70 -14.15 -4.57
C SER A 58 28.35 -14.08 -6.06
N GLY A 59 27.27 -13.38 -6.43
CA GLY A 59 26.80 -13.25 -7.81
C GLY A 59 26.05 -14.48 -8.31
N ARG A 60 25.55 -15.36 -7.42
CA ARG A 60 24.69 -16.50 -7.77
C ARG A 60 23.23 -16.10 -7.64
N CYS A 61 22.41 -16.44 -8.63
CA CYS A 61 20.97 -16.26 -8.54
C CYS A 61 20.38 -17.35 -7.63
N VAL A 62 19.82 -16.96 -6.50
CA VAL A 62 19.16 -17.86 -5.55
C VAL A 62 17.65 -17.59 -5.51
N PRO A 63 16.78 -18.60 -5.41
CA PRO A 63 15.34 -18.40 -5.30
C PRO A 63 14.96 -17.49 -4.13
N ASN A 64 13.93 -16.67 -4.31
CA ASN A 64 13.38 -15.83 -3.24
C ASN A 64 12.54 -16.65 -2.25
N SER A 65 12.02 -17.78 -2.70
CA SER A 65 11.18 -18.71 -1.94
C SER A 65 12.00 -19.92 -1.51
N SER A 66 11.91 -20.31 -0.24
CA SER A 66 12.46 -21.58 0.21
C SER A 66 11.57 -22.74 -0.24
N PRO A 67 12.14 -23.88 -0.68
CA PRO A 67 11.39 -25.10 -0.93
C PRO A 67 10.42 -25.44 0.20
N SER A 68 9.18 -25.74 -0.15
CA SER A 68 8.11 -26.14 0.76
C SER A 68 7.35 -27.31 0.16
N ALA A 69 6.58 -28.05 0.96
CA ALA A 69 5.78 -29.15 0.42
C ALA A 69 4.79 -28.63 -0.64
N GLU A 70 4.55 -29.44 -1.68
CA GLU A 70 3.57 -29.14 -2.73
C GLU A 70 2.20 -28.77 -2.16
N LEU A 71 1.64 -27.67 -2.70
CA LEU A 71 0.33 -27.14 -2.27
C LEU A 71 -0.78 -27.44 -3.28
N CYS A 72 -0.47 -28.21 -4.33
CA CYS A 72 -1.45 -28.58 -5.34
C CYS A 72 -2.02 -27.35 -6.06
N ASP A 73 -1.19 -26.35 -6.29
CA ASP A 73 -1.53 -25.07 -6.88
C ASP A 73 -1.05 -24.96 -8.34
N GLY A 74 -0.54 -26.06 -8.91
CA GLY A 74 0.05 -26.09 -10.24
C GLY A 74 1.44 -25.46 -10.30
N LEU A 75 2.03 -25.10 -9.15
CA LEU A 75 3.37 -24.57 -9.02
C LEU A 75 4.27 -25.60 -8.33
N ASP A 76 5.51 -25.67 -8.82
CA ASP A 76 6.60 -26.42 -8.20
C ASP A 76 7.05 -25.67 -6.93
N ASN A 77 6.60 -26.13 -5.77
CA ASN A 77 6.78 -25.49 -4.47
C ASN A 77 7.98 -26.03 -3.71
N ASP A 78 8.37 -27.27 -3.99
CA ASP A 78 9.55 -27.92 -3.41
C ASP A 78 10.82 -27.78 -4.29
N CYS A 79 10.67 -27.13 -5.44
CA CYS A 79 11.72 -26.75 -6.37
C CYS A 79 12.43 -27.95 -7.04
N ASP A 80 11.77 -29.11 -7.14
CA ASP A 80 12.35 -30.34 -7.71
C ASP A 80 12.26 -30.43 -9.25
N GLY A 81 11.52 -29.50 -9.87
CA GLY A 81 11.32 -29.40 -11.32
C GLY A 81 10.03 -30.03 -11.83
N VAL A 82 9.24 -30.64 -10.96
CA VAL A 82 7.89 -31.14 -11.20
C VAL A 82 6.93 -30.30 -10.35
N ALA A 83 5.73 -30.03 -10.86
CA ALA A 83 4.69 -29.38 -10.08
C ALA A 83 3.71 -30.45 -9.60
N ASP A 84 3.30 -30.37 -8.35
CA ASP A 84 2.30 -31.22 -7.72
C ASP A 84 2.61 -32.74 -7.84
N GLU A 85 3.87 -33.14 -7.65
CA GLU A 85 4.36 -34.53 -7.74
C GLU A 85 4.01 -35.39 -6.53
N VAL A 86 3.70 -34.76 -5.39
CA VAL A 86 3.01 -35.41 -4.29
C VAL A 86 1.52 -35.54 -4.62
N VAL A 87 0.95 -36.72 -4.32
CA VAL A 87 -0.50 -36.94 -4.37
C VAL A 87 -1.15 -35.84 -3.54
N CYS A 88 -1.94 -35.00 -4.19
CA CYS A 88 -2.70 -33.92 -3.60
C CYS A 88 -3.74 -34.46 -2.62
N VAL A 89 -3.29 -34.73 -1.39
CA VAL A 89 -4.16 -35.25 -0.35
C VAL A 89 -5.05 -34.12 0.12
N CYS A 90 -6.35 -34.32 -0.02
CA CYS A 90 -7.37 -33.38 0.40
C CYS A 90 -8.38 -34.11 1.28
N MET A 91 -9.14 -33.36 2.07
CA MET A 91 -10.18 -33.97 2.90
C MET A 91 -11.29 -34.48 1.98
N PRO A 92 -11.65 -35.78 2.01
CA PRO A 92 -12.65 -36.31 1.09
C PRO A 92 -13.93 -35.47 1.10
N LEU A 93 -14.40 -35.09 -0.09
CA LEU A 93 -15.59 -34.24 -0.29
C LEU A 93 -15.47 -32.79 0.23
N SER A 94 -14.26 -32.28 0.52
CA SER A 94 -14.05 -30.84 0.74
C SER A 94 -14.01 -30.05 -0.56
N ASN A 95 -14.32 -28.76 -0.50
CA ASN A 95 -14.09 -27.81 -1.60
C ASN A 95 -13.06 -26.74 -1.21
N ARG A 96 -12.47 -26.10 -2.21
CA ARG A 96 -11.63 -24.90 -2.06
C ARG A 96 -11.84 -23.94 -3.23
N SER A 97 -11.56 -22.65 -3.02
CA SER A 97 -11.46 -21.69 -4.10
C SER A 97 -10.19 -21.94 -4.93
N CYS A 98 -10.27 -21.61 -6.22
CA CYS A 98 -9.16 -21.71 -7.18
C CYS A 98 -9.25 -20.59 -8.21
N MET A 99 -8.17 -20.39 -8.96
CA MET A 99 -8.15 -19.47 -10.11
C MET A 99 -8.29 -20.29 -11.40
N THR A 100 -9.27 -19.93 -12.23
CA THR A 100 -9.54 -20.62 -13.51
C THR A 100 -8.53 -20.26 -14.60
N GLY A 101 -7.83 -19.13 -14.43
CA GLY A 101 -6.96 -18.52 -15.45
C GLY A 101 -7.70 -17.68 -16.49
N LEU A 102 -9.02 -17.56 -16.38
CA LEU A 102 -9.82 -16.61 -17.16
C LEU A 102 -9.72 -15.20 -16.54
N PRO A 103 -9.84 -14.13 -17.33
CA PRO A 103 -9.91 -12.77 -16.81
C PRO A 103 -11.31 -12.46 -16.23
N GLY A 104 -11.46 -11.26 -15.67
CA GLY A 104 -12.74 -10.71 -15.24
C GLY A 104 -13.46 -11.51 -14.13
N VAL A 105 -14.79 -11.55 -14.22
CA VAL A 105 -15.66 -12.18 -13.21
C VAL A 105 -15.52 -13.70 -13.17
N CYS A 106 -14.89 -14.26 -14.21
CA CYS A 106 -14.72 -15.69 -14.44
C CYS A 106 -13.40 -16.23 -13.88
N ALA A 107 -12.56 -15.35 -13.30
CA ALA A 107 -11.26 -15.69 -12.74
C ALA A 107 -11.35 -16.62 -11.52
N LEU A 108 -12.42 -16.50 -10.73
CA LEU A 108 -12.65 -17.34 -9.55
C LEU A 108 -13.41 -18.63 -9.91
N GLY A 109 -12.94 -19.72 -9.31
CA GLY A 109 -13.53 -21.04 -9.44
C GLY A 109 -13.53 -21.81 -8.11
N THR A 110 -14.11 -23.00 -8.15
CA THR A 110 -14.07 -23.97 -7.06
C THR A 110 -13.51 -25.30 -7.56
N GLN A 111 -12.75 -25.96 -6.68
CA GLN A 111 -12.33 -27.35 -6.87
C GLN A 111 -12.90 -28.22 -5.76
N ASP A 112 -13.34 -29.41 -6.13
CA ASP A 112 -13.81 -30.44 -5.21
C ASP A 112 -12.74 -31.52 -5.02
N CYS A 113 -12.57 -31.95 -3.78
CA CYS A 113 -11.72 -33.07 -3.45
C CYS A 113 -12.44 -34.37 -3.77
N SER A 114 -11.72 -35.31 -4.40
CA SER A 114 -12.21 -36.65 -4.68
C SER A 114 -12.73 -37.32 -3.40
N ALA A 115 -13.71 -38.22 -3.54
CA ALA A 115 -14.21 -39.00 -2.39
C ALA A 115 -13.14 -39.91 -1.75
N ARG A 116 -11.99 -40.09 -2.41
CA ARG A 116 -10.85 -40.85 -1.90
C ARG A 116 -9.82 -39.97 -1.20
N GLY A 117 -9.94 -38.64 -1.30
CA GLY A 117 -9.00 -37.70 -0.71
C GLY A 117 -7.65 -37.64 -1.43
N ASP A 118 -7.59 -38.08 -2.68
CA ASP A 118 -6.33 -38.27 -3.43
C ASP A 118 -6.15 -37.30 -4.61
N ALA A 119 -7.15 -36.47 -4.92
CA ALA A 119 -7.07 -35.51 -6.01
C ALA A 119 -8.11 -34.39 -5.87
N TRP A 120 -7.76 -33.19 -6.34
CA TRP A 120 -8.71 -32.10 -6.61
C TRP A 120 -9.27 -32.22 -8.03
N SER A 121 -10.50 -31.77 -8.24
CA SER A 121 -11.12 -31.65 -9.57
C SER A 121 -10.45 -30.56 -10.41
N VAL A 122 -10.85 -30.45 -11.68
CA VAL A 122 -10.58 -29.23 -12.46
C VAL A 122 -11.20 -28.02 -11.75
N CYS A 123 -10.57 -26.86 -11.88
CA CYS A 123 -11.11 -25.61 -11.36
C CYS A 123 -12.32 -25.20 -12.20
N GLU A 124 -13.52 -25.35 -11.64
CA GLU A 124 -14.76 -24.97 -12.30
C GLU A 124 -15.13 -23.55 -11.90
N ARG A 125 -15.42 -22.68 -12.87
CA ARG A 125 -15.84 -21.29 -12.62
C ARG A 125 -17.08 -21.25 -11.72
N THR A 126 -17.10 -20.32 -10.76
CA THR A 126 -18.25 -20.15 -9.85
C THR A 126 -19.38 -19.31 -10.45
N THR A 127 -19.06 -18.53 -11.47
CA THR A 127 -19.96 -17.56 -12.10
C THR A 127 -20.17 -17.94 -13.57
N ASP A 128 -21.41 -17.89 -14.03
CA ASP A 128 -21.75 -17.95 -15.46
C ASP A 128 -21.52 -16.58 -16.11
N GLY A 129 -21.06 -16.59 -17.37
CA GLY A 129 -20.91 -15.37 -18.14
C GLY A 129 -22.25 -14.64 -18.27
N SER A 130 -22.20 -13.33 -18.12
CA SER A 130 -23.30 -12.39 -18.36
C SER A 130 -22.92 -11.42 -19.47
N PRO A 131 -23.87 -10.78 -20.17
CA PRO A 131 -23.52 -9.79 -21.19
C PRO A 131 -22.60 -8.70 -20.64
N GLU A 132 -21.66 -8.26 -21.47
CA GLU A 132 -20.72 -7.19 -21.14
C GLU A 132 -21.40 -5.92 -20.64
N ILE A 133 -20.78 -5.31 -19.64
CA ILE A 133 -21.05 -3.97 -19.14
C ILE A 133 -19.72 -3.22 -19.07
N CYS A 134 -19.74 -1.89 -19.18
CA CYS A 134 -18.52 -1.08 -19.15
C CYS A 134 -17.91 -0.96 -17.74
N ASP A 135 -17.43 -2.07 -17.18
CA ASP A 135 -16.80 -2.12 -15.86
C ASP A 135 -15.31 -2.50 -15.89
N GLY A 136 -14.76 -2.74 -17.08
CA GLY A 136 -13.36 -3.12 -17.26
C GLY A 136 -13.06 -4.57 -16.90
N LEU A 137 -14.10 -5.37 -16.64
CA LEU A 137 -14.01 -6.81 -16.41
C LEU A 137 -14.58 -7.56 -17.63
N ASP A 138 -14.02 -8.73 -17.90
CA ASP A 138 -14.63 -9.72 -18.79
C ASP A 138 -15.81 -10.35 -18.04
N ASN A 139 -17.03 -10.01 -18.44
CA ASN A 139 -18.28 -10.43 -17.80
C ASN A 139 -18.87 -11.67 -18.47
N ASP A 140 -18.63 -11.85 -19.76
CA ASP A 140 -19.18 -12.94 -20.57
C ASP A 140 -18.25 -14.16 -20.68
N CYS A 141 -17.04 -14.03 -20.12
CA CYS A 141 -15.96 -15.01 -20.07
C CYS A 141 -15.32 -15.32 -21.44
N ASP A 142 -15.35 -14.43 -22.43
CA ASP A 142 -14.76 -14.67 -23.75
C ASP A 142 -13.24 -14.38 -23.85
N GLY A 143 -12.68 -13.78 -22.80
CA GLY A 143 -11.27 -13.43 -22.67
C GLY A 143 -10.93 -11.99 -23.04
N ILE A 144 -11.92 -11.18 -23.42
CA ILE A 144 -11.82 -9.75 -23.69
C ILE A 144 -12.73 -9.04 -22.68
N ALA A 145 -12.35 -7.83 -22.25
CA ALA A 145 -13.19 -7.03 -21.37
C ALA A 145 -13.89 -5.94 -22.20
N ASP A 146 -15.14 -5.66 -21.86
CA ASP A 146 -15.95 -4.58 -22.44
C ASP A 146 -16.15 -4.66 -23.98
N GLU A 147 -16.05 -5.84 -24.60
CA GLU A 147 -16.19 -6.00 -26.04
C GLU A 147 -17.65 -5.85 -26.53
N GLY A 148 -17.81 -5.46 -27.80
CA GLY A 148 -19.13 -5.18 -28.36
C GLY A 148 -19.82 -3.91 -27.82
N LEU A 149 -19.20 -3.22 -26.86
CA LEU A 149 -19.68 -1.95 -26.31
C LEU A 149 -18.98 -0.77 -27.02
N GLU A 150 -19.53 -0.34 -28.16
CA GLU A 150 -18.95 0.69 -29.07
C GLU A 150 -18.67 2.07 -28.43
N ASN A 151 -19.02 2.27 -27.15
CA ASN A 151 -18.82 3.54 -26.45
C ASN A 151 -18.52 3.39 -24.94
N CYS A 152 -17.79 2.35 -24.53
CA CYS A 152 -17.27 2.31 -23.16
C CYS A 152 -16.24 3.42 -22.95
N VAL A 153 -16.67 4.49 -22.28
CA VAL A 153 -15.80 5.59 -21.84
C VAL A 153 -15.09 5.22 -20.53
N CYS A 154 -15.62 4.25 -19.78
CA CYS A 154 -15.27 4.00 -18.39
C CYS A 154 -14.04 3.09 -18.13
N GLY A 155 -13.29 2.60 -19.12
CA GLY A 155 -12.18 1.66 -18.86
C GLY A 155 -10.86 2.28 -18.35
N GLY A 156 -10.69 3.61 -18.43
CA GLY A 156 -9.40 4.27 -18.19
C GLY A 156 -9.25 5.04 -16.88
N SER A 157 -10.36 5.38 -16.21
CA SER A 157 -10.39 6.37 -15.14
C SER A 157 -11.03 5.89 -13.84
N ILE A 158 -11.58 4.67 -13.78
CA ILE A 158 -12.24 4.14 -12.59
C ILE A 158 -11.21 3.98 -11.44
N GLY A 159 -11.61 4.37 -10.23
CA GLY A 159 -10.74 4.32 -9.05
C GLY A 159 -9.74 5.47 -8.95
N HIS A 160 -9.74 6.41 -9.89
CA HIS A 160 -9.04 7.68 -9.74
C HIS A 160 -9.88 8.66 -8.92
N GLY A 161 -9.20 9.44 -8.07
CA GLY A 161 -9.83 10.54 -7.34
C GLY A 161 -10.42 11.60 -8.28
N CYS A 162 -11.53 12.18 -7.87
CA CYS A 162 -12.19 13.31 -8.49
C CYS A 162 -12.65 14.31 -7.42
N PHE A 163 -13.05 15.50 -7.85
CA PHE A 163 -13.59 16.52 -6.96
C PHE A 163 -14.95 16.98 -7.49
N ILE A 164 -15.93 17.03 -6.59
CA ILE A 164 -17.27 17.57 -6.84
C ILE A 164 -17.24 19.02 -6.37
N GLN A 165 -17.48 19.96 -7.29
CA GLN A 165 -17.60 21.38 -6.97
C GLN A 165 -19.06 21.73 -6.72
N ARG A 166 -19.43 22.05 -5.48
CA ARG A 166 -20.77 22.54 -5.12
C ARG A 166 -20.66 23.91 -4.47
N ALA A 167 -20.90 24.96 -5.26
CA ALA A 167 -20.74 26.35 -4.82
C ALA A 167 -19.33 26.62 -4.27
N ASP A 168 -19.21 26.95 -2.99
CA ASP A 168 -17.94 27.25 -2.30
C ASP A 168 -17.33 26.01 -1.61
N VAL A 169 -17.92 24.82 -1.81
CA VAL A 169 -17.51 23.56 -1.16
C VAL A 169 -16.87 22.62 -2.18
N VAL A 170 -15.69 22.11 -1.85
CA VAL A 170 -14.96 21.09 -2.63
C VAL A 170 -15.13 19.75 -1.92
N GLN A 171 -15.75 18.79 -2.58
CA GLN A 171 -15.98 17.46 -2.01
C GLN A 171 -15.13 16.42 -2.75
N PRO A 172 -14.34 15.58 -2.06
CA PRO A 172 -13.57 14.53 -2.69
C PRO A 172 -14.49 13.38 -3.11
N GLY A 173 -14.09 12.67 -4.15
CA GLY A 173 -14.83 11.51 -4.63
C GLY A 173 -13.97 10.58 -5.43
N MET A 174 -14.54 9.44 -5.78
CA MET A 174 -13.95 8.50 -6.72
C MET A 174 -14.75 8.47 -8.01
N ARG A 175 -14.04 8.37 -9.13
CA ARG A 175 -14.68 8.14 -10.42
C ARG A 175 -15.23 6.73 -10.45
N THR A 176 -16.54 6.64 -10.60
CA THR A 176 -17.26 5.41 -10.88
C THR A 176 -17.89 5.50 -12.27
N CYS A 177 -18.18 4.35 -12.86
CA CYS A 177 -19.01 4.34 -14.05
C CYS A 177 -20.47 4.45 -13.63
N GLY A 178 -21.22 5.34 -14.25
CA GLY A 178 -22.66 5.43 -14.08
C GLY A 178 -23.33 4.11 -14.45
N ALA A 179 -24.53 3.86 -13.90
CA ALA A 179 -25.30 2.64 -14.15
C ALA A 179 -25.66 2.41 -15.63
N ASP A 180 -25.45 3.41 -16.50
CA ASP A 180 -25.62 3.34 -17.94
C ASP A 180 -24.36 2.88 -18.69
N GLY A 181 -23.20 2.75 -18.02
CA GLY A 181 -21.93 2.35 -18.65
C GLY A 181 -21.29 3.43 -19.53
N LEU A 182 -21.92 4.60 -19.64
CA LEU A 182 -21.59 5.63 -20.63
C LEU A 182 -21.18 6.96 -20.02
N SER A 183 -21.35 7.12 -18.71
CA SER A 183 -21.04 8.34 -17.98
C SER A 183 -20.02 8.09 -16.88
N GLU A 184 -18.98 8.92 -16.80
CA GLU A 184 -18.16 9.00 -15.60
C GLU A 184 -18.91 9.82 -14.55
N VAL A 185 -19.17 9.21 -13.40
CA VAL A 185 -19.79 9.86 -12.25
C VAL A 185 -18.71 10.03 -11.19
N CYS A 186 -18.65 11.21 -10.58
CA CYS A 186 -17.85 11.40 -9.37
C CYS A 186 -18.77 11.12 -8.18
N GLU A 187 -18.62 9.94 -7.58
CA GLU A 187 -19.35 9.59 -6.37
C GLU A 187 -18.60 10.10 -5.15
N PRO A 188 -19.28 10.74 -4.18
CA PRO A 188 -18.67 11.19 -2.94
C PRO A 188 -17.96 10.06 -2.18
N ASP A 189 -16.75 10.32 -1.71
CA ASP A 189 -16.01 9.42 -0.82
C ASP A 189 -16.10 9.94 0.61
N CYS A 190 -17.26 9.71 1.24
CA CYS A 190 -17.62 10.23 2.57
C CYS A 190 -17.17 9.27 3.67
N GLY A 191 -15.85 9.14 3.84
CA GLY A 191 -15.26 8.09 4.67
C GLY A 191 -14.59 8.58 5.95
N GLN A 192 -14.37 9.88 6.12
CA GLN A 192 -13.55 10.41 7.21
C GLN A 192 -14.22 11.60 7.90
N ARG A 193 -13.83 11.83 9.15
CA ARG A 193 -14.11 13.08 9.87
C ARG A 193 -13.34 14.24 9.19
N GLU A 194 -13.93 15.43 9.16
CA GLU A 194 -13.34 16.66 8.58
C GLU A 194 -11.85 16.87 8.92
N ILE A 195 -11.01 17.03 7.89
CA ILE A 195 -9.60 17.40 8.04
C ILE A 195 -9.48 18.93 7.98
N CYS A 196 -9.44 19.57 9.14
CA CYS A 196 -9.47 21.02 9.24
C CYS A 196 -8.31 21.74 8.51
N GLY A 197 -8.65 22.79 7.75
CA GLY A 197 -7.73 23.71 7.08
C GLY A 197 -7.36 23.31 5.66
N ASN A 198 -8.03 22.31 5.09
CA ASN A 198 -7.84 21.88 3.70
C ASN A 198 -8.92 22.47 2.74
N HIS A 199 -9.96 23.12 3.27
CA HIS A 199 -11.10 23.65 2.49
C HIS A 199 -11.83 22.60 1.65
N ILE A 200 -11.84 21.35 2.13
CA ILE A 200 -12.51 20.20 1.53
C ILE A 200 -13.57 19.72 2.52
N ASP A 201 -14.71 19.29 1.99
CA ASP A 201 -15.81 18.62 2.71
C ASP A 201 -15.53 17.12 2.70
N ASP A 202 -14.71 16.68 3.65
CA ASP A 202 -14.22 15.32 3.80
C ASP A 202 -15.30 14.38 4.38
N ASP A 203 -16.27 14.92 5.13
CA ASP A 203 -17.37 14.17 5.74
C ASP A 203 -18.71 14.26 4.98
N CYS A 204 -18.77 15.09 3.95
CA CYS A 204 -19.91 15.28 3.06
C CYS A 204 -21.17 15.86 3.72
N ASP A 205 -21.06 16.58 4.83
CA ASP A 205 -22.18 17.23 5.49
C ASP A 205 -22.70 18.47 4.72
N GLY A 206 -21.98 18.85 3.65
CA GLY A 206 -22.31 19.95 2.76
C GLY A 206 -21.60 21.24 3.12
N SER A 207 -20.56 21.16 3.95
CA SER A 207 -19.83 22.32 4.41
C SER A 207 -18.36 21.98 4.69
N SER A 208 -17.44 22.83 4.21
CA SER A 208 -15.99 22.61 4.39
C SER A 208 -15.48 23.24 5.68
N ASP A 209 -14.65 22.53 6.44
CA ASP A 209 -14.00 23.03 7.67
C ASP A 209 -15.01 23.45 8.78
N GLU A 210 -16.08 22.68 8.97
CA GLU A 210 -17.24 23.04 9.81
C GLU A 210 -17.25 22.41 11.21
N ALA A 211 -18.43 22.17 11.81
CA ALA A 211 -18.58 21.95 13.26
C ALA A 211 -17.91 20.68 13.80
N ASP A 212 -17.49 19.74 12.94
CA ASP A 212 -16.64 18.62 13.35
C ASP A 212 -15.18 19.06 13.62
N CYS A 213 -14.78 20.22 13.11
CA CYS A 213 -13.62 21.00 13.59
C CYS A 213 -13.89 21.77 14.90
N ARG A 214 -15.12 21.68 15.44
CA ARG A 214 -15.55 22.36 16.67
C ARG A 214 -16.38 21.48 17.60
N THR A 215 -15.99 20.23 17.82
CA THR A 215 -16.39 19.53 19.04
C THR A 215 -15.27 18.61 19.52
N TRP A 216 -14.45 19.12 20.47
CA TRP A 216 -14.32 18.58 21.83
C TRP A 216 -13.13 19.23 22.56
N GLU A 217 -13.45 20.19 23.43
CA GLU A 217 -13.01 20.39 24.82
C GLU A 217 -11.54 20.17 25.30
N TRP A 218 -10.54 19.78 24.50
CA TRP A 218 -9.20 19.44 25.09
C TRP A 218 -7.95 19.85 24.31
N MET A 219 -7.96 20.81 23.38
CA MET A 219 -6.71 21.35 22.81
C MET A 219 -6.68 22.86 22.59
N LEU A 220 -7.02 23.61 23.62
CA LEU A 220 -6.22 24.81 23.90
C LEU A 220 -5.35 24.46 25.10
N THR A 221 -4.04 24.30 24.89
CA THR A 221 -3.18 25.13 25.76
C THR A 221 -3.79 26.53 25.68
N PRO A 222 -4.25 27.14 26.79
CA PRO A 222 -4.94 28.44 26.75
C PRO A 222 -4.19 29.53 25.97
N ASP A 223 -2.91 29.29 25.67
CA ASP A 223 -1.95 30.22 25.09
C ASP A 223 -1.66 30.00 23.57
N CYS A 224 -2.18 28.95 22.92
CA CYS A 224 -1.96 28.70 21.49
C CYS A 224 -3.23 28.92 20.66
N THR A 225 -3.55 30.19 20.40
CA THR A 225 -4.60 30.61 19.48
C THR A 225 -3.97 31.07 18.14
N PRO A 226 -4.74 31.13 17.04
CA PRO A 226 -4.24 31.66 15.78
C PRO A 226 -3.62 33.06 15.97
N GLY A 227 -2.30 33.17 15.86
CA GLY A 227 -1.55 34.41 16.07
C GLY A 227 -0.48 34.39 17.18
N THR A 228 -0.30 33.30 17.93
CA THR A 228 0.81 33.15 18.89
C THR A 228 1.95 32.26 18.36
N ASN A 229 3.19 32.55 18.78
CA ASN A 229 4.38 31.77 18.42
C ASN A 229 4.44 30.47 19.24
N CYS A 230 3.82 29.41 18.74
CA CYS A 230 3.88 28.08 19.35
C CYS A 230 5.06 27.27 18.79
N GLU A 231 5.84 26.67 19.68
CA GLU A 231 6.99 25.82 19.32
C GLU A 231 6.72 24.36 19.69
N ILE A 232 7.37 23.45 18.95
CA ILE A 232 7.34 22.00 19.22
C ILE A 232 8.28 21.72 20.40
N CYS A 233 7.84 20.88 21.32
CA CYS A 233 8.61 20.45 22.48
C CYS A 233 8.55 18.92 22.64
N THR A 234 9.48 18.36 23.40
CA THR A 234 9.57 16.93 23.72
C THR A 234 9.81 16.78 25.23
N THR A 235 9.28 15.73 25.86
CA THR A 235 9.49 15.41 27.28
C THR A 235 10.11 14.03 27.44
N ASP A 236 10.61 13.73 28.64
CA ASP A 236 11.17 12.42 29.01
C ASP A 236 10.11 11.49 29.61
N LEU A 237 8.81 11.71 29.32
CA LEU A 237 7.74 10.84 29.84
C LEU A 237 7.80 9.45 29.17
N PRO A 238 7.60 8.37 29.93
CA PRO A 238 7.57 7.01 29.38
C PRO A 238 6.22 6.75 28.69
N GLY A 239 6.21 6.50 27.38
CA GLY A 239 4.96 6.29 26.65
C GLY A 239 5.11 6.48 25.14
N VAL A 240 3.99 6.49 24.41
CA VAL A 240 3.93 6.98 23.00
C VAL A 240 4.06 8.51 22.92
N CYS A 241 4.00 9.18 24.07
CA CYS A 241 3.94 10.62 24.26
C CYS A 241 5.34 11.25 24.19
N HIS A 242 5.89 11.38 22.97
CA HIS A 242 7.25 11.94 22.79
C HIS A 242 7.28 13.39 22.27
N ILE A 243 6.16 13.90 21.73
CA ILE A 243 6.11 15.21 21.06
C ILE A 243 4.88 16.00 21.56
N GLY A 244 5.09 17.31 21.77
CA GLY A 244 4.15 18.26 22.35
C GLY A 244 4.21 19.65 21.71
N ARG A 245 3.32 20.55 22.14
CA ARG A 245 3.36 21.98 21.80
C ARG A 245 3.35 22.85 23.06
N ARG A 246 4.01 24.01 22.98
CA ARG A 246 3.98 25.04 24.03
C ARG A 246 4.08 26.45 23.47
N SER A 247 3.62 27.42 24.26
CA SER A 247 4.00 28.83 24.10
C SER A 247 5.46 29.03 24.55
N SER A 248 6.12 30.09 24.06
CA SER A 248 7.52 30.38 24.41
C SER A 248 7.72 30.51 25.93
N GLY A 249 8.25 29.46 26.57
CA GLY A 249 8.47 29.38 28.02
C GLY A 249 7.35 28.73 28.84
N GLY A 250 6.30 28.21 28.19
CA GLY A 250 5.20 27.46 28.84
C GLY A 250 5.52 25.97 29.05
N ALA A 251 4.65 25.27 29.79
CA ALA A 251 4.73 23.82 29.92
C ALA A 251 4.40 23.13 28.58
N CYS A 252 5.06 22.01 28.30
CA CYS A 252 4.83 21.22 27.10
C CYS A 252 3.55 20.40 27.27
N VAL A 253 2.56 20.61 26.39
CA VAL A 253 1.36 19.77 26.34
C VAL A 253 1.54 18.75 25.23
N MET A 254 1.48 17.47 25.59
CA MET A 254 1.74 16.35 24.70
C MET A 254 0.57 16.11 23.76
N TRP A 255 0.85 15.54 22.59
CA TRP A 255 -0.22 15.16 21.65
C TRP A 255 -0.91 13.93 22.23
N THR A 256 -2.20 14.05 22.50
CA THR A 256 -3.04 12.89 22.75
C THR A 256 -3.45 12.31 21.41
N PHE A 257 -3.20 11.03 21.20
CA PHE A 257 -4.08 10.25 20.33
C PHE A 257 -5.28 9.85 21.19
N PRO A 258 -6.50 9.71 20.65
CA PRO A 258 -7.68 9.32 21.43
C PRO A 258 -7.64 7.82 21.73
N ASP A 259 -6.55 7.33 22.32
CA ASP A 259 -6.46 5.98 22.85
C ASP A 259 -6.81 6.02 24.33
N ALA A 260 -7.63 5.06 24.76
CA ALA A 260 -7.83 4.81 26.17
C ALA A 260 -6.64 4.01 26.70
N ASP A 261 -6.28 4.26 27.95
CA ASP A 261 -5.15 3.60 28.59
C ASP A 261 -5.25 2.07 28.50
N HIS A 262 -4.26 1.44 27.87
CA HIS A 262 -4.12 -0.01 27.74
C HIS A 262 -3.19 -0.53 28.82
N CYS A 263 -3.49 -1.71 29.38
CA CYS A 263 -2.69 -2.35 30.43
C CYS A 263 -1.41 -3.00 29.89
N ASP A 264 -0.55 -2.22 29.26
CA ASP A 264 0.69 -2.68 28.62
C ASP A 264 1.95 -2.01 29.17
N GLY A 265 1.81 -1.20 30.24
CA GLY A 265 2.91 -0.52 30.90
C GLY A 265 3.40 0.71 30.15
N VAL A 266 2.57 1.25 29.27
CA VAL A 266 2.79 2.45 28.46
C VAL A 266 1.68 3.45 28.79
N ASP A 267 2.06 4.69 29.10
CA ASP A 267 1.11 5.81 29.17
C ASP A 267 0.61 6.07 27.74
N ASN A 268 -0.61 5.60 27.45
CA ASN A 268 -1.18 5.59 26.11
C ASN A 268 -2.09 6.81 25.86
N ASP A 269 -2.58 7.45 26.93
CA ASP A 269 -3.43 8.64 26.86
C ASP A 269 -2.72 9.95 27.25
N CYS A 270 -1.44 9.87 27.61
CA CYS A 270 -0.52 10.97 27.86
C CYS A 270 -0.88 11.86 29.04
N ASP A 271 -1.57 11.33 30.06
CA ASP A 271 -1.95 12.09 31.24
C ASP A 271 -0.88 12.10 32.36
N GLY A 272 0.14 11.25 32.22
CA GLY A 272 1.30 11.14 33.10
C GLY A 272 1.22 10.01 34.13
N ASP A 273 0.09 9.31 34.21
CA ASP A 273 -0.06 8.06 34.93
C ASP A 273 0.02 6.88 33.93
N VAL A 274 0.48 5.71 34.38
CA VAL A 274 0.61 4.51 33.53
C VAL A 274 -0.45 3.50 33.96
N ASP A 275 -1.27 3.04 33.02
CA ASP A 275 -2.25 1.95 33.17
C ASP A 275 -3.37 2.26 34.21
N GLU A 276 -3.92 3.48 34.25
CA GLU A 276 -4.79 3.94 35.35
C GLU A 276 -6.24 3.42 35.34
N TYR A 277 -6.71 2.86 34.22
CA TYR A 277 -8.05 2.24 34.09
C TYR A 277 -8.06 0.72 33.94
N CYS A 278 -7.00 0.07 34.38
CA CYS A 278 -6.91 -1.39 34.42
C CYS A 278 -7.80 -1.99 35.53
N GLY A 279 -9.09 -2.07 35.25
CA GLY A 279 -10.06 -2.71 36.13
C GLY A 279 -9.65 -4.14 36.49
N SER A 280 -9.68 -4.45 37.80
CA SER A 280 -9.47 -5.78 38.40
C SER A 280 -10.56 -6.78 38.06
#